data_AF-A0A8J7F2Y8-F1
#
_entry.id   AF-A0A8J7F2Y8-F1
#
_cell.length_a   1.000
_cell.length_b   1.000
_cell.length_c   1.000
_cell.angle_alpha   90.00
_cell.angle_beta   90.00
_cell.angle_gamma   90.00
#
_symmetry.space_group_name_H-M   'P 1'
#
loop_
_entity.id
_entity.type
_entity.pdbx_description
1 polymer ?
#
loop_
_entity_poly.entity_id
_entity_poly.type
_entity_poly.pdbx_seq_one_letter_code
_entity_poly.pdbx_strand_id
1 'polypeptide(L)' 'MAYSDLTLSKFKNNFDISIEEAEDLFTNVEPLEASDKLKSDLKETAELALAINTKKARSEMTLNVN' A
#
# COMPACT_ATOMS: atom_id res chain seq x y z
N MET A 1 10.34 25.04 7.35
CA MET A 1 8.97 24.62 7.73
C MET A 1 9.09 23.67 8.91
N ALA A 2 8.21 23.77 9.91
CA ALA A 2 8.12 22.73 10.95
C ALA A 2 7.56 21.45 10.33
N TYR A 3 8.03 20.28 10.80
CA TYR A 3 7.63 18.99 10.23
C TYR A 3 6.11 18.74 10.36
N SER A 4 5.50 19.25 11.44
CA SER A 4 4.05 19.18 11.70
C SER A 4 3.18 19.95 10.70
N ASP A 5 3.75 20.93 10.00
CA ASP A 5 3.03 21.79 9.04
C ASP A 5 3.28 21.43 7.58
N LEU A 6 4.05 20.35 7.34
CA LEU A 6 4.43 19.91 6.01
C LEU A 6 3.22 19.27 5.31
N THR A 7 2.82 19.86 4.20
CA THR A 7 1.85 19.28 3.26
C THR A 7 2.44 19.29 1.87
N LEU A 8 2.06 18.31 1.04
CA LEU A 8 2.56 18.17 -0.33
C LEU A 8 2.31 19.45 -1.15
N SER A 9 1.14 20.07 -0.99
CA SER A 9 0.77 21.32 -1.68
C SER A 9 1.64 22.51 -1.27
N LYS A 10 1.92 22.68 0.03
CA LYS A 10 2.83 23.74 0.50
C LYS A 10 4.25 23.53 0.00
N PHE A 11 4.70 22.27 -0.05
CA PHE A 11 6.02 21.92 -0.55
C PHE A 11 6.15 22.21 -2.06
N LYS A 12 5.16 21.80 -2.88
CA LYS A 12 5.09 22.15 -4.30
C LYS A 12 5.20 23.66 -4.53
N ASN A 13 4.37 24.44 -3.82
CA ASN A 13 4.30 25.90 -4.00
C ASN A 13 5.56 26.64 -3.52
N ASN A 14 6.16 26.21 -2.40
CA ASN A 14 7.30 26.92 -1.81
C ASN A 14 8.60 26.68 -2.57
N PHE A 15 8.71 25.56 -3.28
CA PHE A 15 9.92 25.16 -4.00
C PHE A 15 9.74 25.15 -5.51
N ASP A 16 8.57 25.58 -6.00
CA ASP A 16 8.19 25.59 -7.42
C ASP A 16 8.40 24.22 -8.08
N ILE A 17 7.96 23.16 -7.39
CA ILE A 17 8.15 21.77 -7.81
C ILE A 17 6.88 21.27 -8.49
N SER A 18 7.02 20.82 -9.73
CA SER A 18 6.03 19.96 -10.38
C SER A 18 6.22 18.52 -9.94
N ILE A 19 5.13 17.82 -9.60
CA ILE A 19 5.16 16.38 -9.41
C ILE A 19 4.61 15.76 -10.68
N GLU A 20 5.46 14.98 -11.34
CA GLU A 20 5.05 14.10 -12.43
C GLU A 20 4.75 12.72 -11.82
N GLU A 21 3.46 12.39 -11.73
CA GLU A 21 3.04 11.04 -11.41
C GLU A 21 2.94 10.26 -12.73
N ALA A 22 3.74 9.21 -12.87
CA ALA A 22 3.55 8.26 -13.95
C ALA A 22 2.30 7.43 -13.60
N GLU A 23 1.16 7.77 -14.20
CA GLU A 23 -0.15 7.16 -13.90
C GLU A 23 -0.20 5.65 -14.24
N ASP A 24 0.78 5.15 -15.00
CA ASP A 24 0.67 3.91 -15.76
C ASP A 24 1.95 3.05 -15.71
N LEU A 25 2.53 2.88 -14.51
CA LEU A 25 3.80 2.14 -14.29
C LEU A 25 3.79 0.69 -14.82
N PHE A 26 2.59 0.08 -14.92
CA PHE A 26 2.41 -1.32 -15.28
C PHE A 26 1.45 -1.52 -16.45
N THR A 27 1.16 -0.48 -17.24
CA THR A 27 0.16 -0.54 -18.31
C THR A 27 0.48 -1.54 -19.41
N ASN A 28 1.75 -1.92 -19.54
CA ASN A 28 2.19 -2.96 -20.48
C ASN A 28 2.47 -4.32 -19.80
N VAL A 29 2.05 -4.48 -18.54
CA VAL A 29 2.20 -5.73 -17.79
C VAL A 29 0.83 -6.36 -17.64
N GLU A 30 0.66 -7.54 -18.22
CA GLU A 30 -0.57 -8.31 -18.06
C GLU A 30 -0.74 -8.74 -16.59
N PRO A 31 -1.96 -8.63 -16.04
CA PRO A 31 -2.26 -9.11 -14.70
C PRO A 31 -1.93 -10.60 -14.56
N LEU A 32 -1.27 -10.96 -13.47
CA LEU A 32 -0.98 -12.34 -13.14
C LEU A 32 -1.90 -12.82 -12.01
N GLU A 33 -2.54 -13.95 -12.24
CA GLU A 33 -3.34 -14.61 -11.21
C GLU A 33 -2.48 -15.01 -10.01
N ALA A 34 -3.00 -14.71 -8.81
CA ALA A 34 -2.36 -15.16 -7.58
C ALA A 34 -2.32 -16.69 -7.50
N SER A 35 -1.18 -17.22 -7.06
CA SER A 35 -1.00 -18.67 -6.90
C SER A 35 -1.92 -19.24 -5.81
N ASP A 36 -2.30 -20.51 -5.96
CA ASP A 36 -3.14 -21.19 -4.96
C ASP A 36 -2.51 -21.19 -3.56
N LYS A 37 -1.17 -21.31 -3.50
CA LYS A 37 -0.41 -21.23 -2.26
C LYS A 37 -0.58 -19.86 -1.60
N LEU A 38 -0.42 -18.78 -2.36
CA LEU A 38 -0.61 -17.42 -1.84
C LEU A 38 -2.04 -17.20 -1.36
N LYS A 39 -3.04 -17.66 -2.12
CA LYS A 39 -4.46 -17.57 -1.74
C LYS A 39 -4.74 -18.31 -0.43
N SER A 40 -4.19 -19.52 -0.27
CA SER A 40 -4.33 -20.32 0.96
C SER A 40 -3.65 -19.65 2.16
N ASP A 41 -2.41 -19.19 2.00
CA ASP A 41 -1.64 -18.58 3.08
C ASP A 41 -2.30 -17.27 3.54
N LEU A 42 -2.83 -16.46 2.60
CA LEU A 42 -3.55 -15.23 2.94
C LEU A 42 -4.85 -15.48 3.70
N LYS A 43 -5.57 -16.55 3.35
CA LYS A 43 -6.79 -16.92 4.09
C LYS A 43 -6.49 -17.25 5.54
N GLU A 44 -5.49 -18.10 5.78
CA GLU A 44 -5.08 -18.49 7.13
C GLU A 44 -4.56 -17.29 7.94
N THR A 45 -3.65 -16.50 7.34
CA THR A 45 -3.04 -15.36 8.02
C THR A 45 -4.05 -14.23 8.31
N ALA A 46 -5.05 -14.03 7.47
CA ALA A 46 -6.14 -13.09 7.74
C ALA A 46 -6.99 -13.51 8.96
N GLU A 47 -7.35 -14.79 9.06
CA GLU A 47 -8.08 -15.33 10.22
C GLU A 47 -7.26 -15.16 11.52
N LEU A 48 -5.96 -15.43 11.47
CA LEU A 48 -5.05 -15.23 12.60
C LEU A 48 -4.90 -13.74 12.98
N ALA A 49 -4.82 -12.84 12.00
CA ALA A 49 -4.71 -11.39 12.25
C ALA A 49 -5.92 -10.85 13.02
N LEU A 50 -7.11 -11.36 12.69
CA LEU A 50 -8.36 -11.04 13.37
C LEU A 50 -8.37 -11.60 14.80
N ALA A 51 -7.92 -12.84 14.99
CA ALA A 51 -7.84 -13.46 16.31
C ALA A 51 -6.86 -12.72 17.25
N ILE A 52 -5.70 -12.30 16.74
CA ILE A 52 -4.69 -11.54 17.51
C ILE A 52 -5.18 -10.12 17.82
N ASN A 53 -6.01 -9.53 16.94
CA ASN A 53 -6.72 -8.26 17.13
C ASN A 53 -5.82 -7.04 17.45
N THR A 54 -4.57 -7.04 17.00
CA THR A 54 -3.69 -5.86 17.09
C THR A 54 -3.60 -5.13 15.76
N LYS A 55 -3.31 -3.83 15.81
CA LYS A 55 -3.00 -3.06 14.60
C LYS A 55 -1.79 -3.62 13.86
N LYS A 56 -0.78 -4.11 14.60
CA LYS A 56 0.42 -4.73 14.04
C LYS A 56 0.09 -5.99 13.27
N ALA A 57 -0.65 -6.93 13.87
CA ALA A 57 -1.04 -8.18 13.21
C ALA A 57 -1.83 -7.93 11.92
N ARG A 58 -2.82 -7.02 11.95
CA ARG A 58 -3.57 -6.65 10.74
C ARG A 58 -2.69 -6.03 9.65
N SER A 59 -1.65 -5.28 10.01
CA SER A 59 -0.75 -4.67 9.03
C SER A 59 0.24 -5.66 8.42
N GLU A 60 0.70 -6.65 9.17
CA GLU A 60 1.73 -7.59 8.72
C GLU A 60 1.15 -8.85 8.08
N MET A 61 -0.06 -9.25 8.48
CA MET A 61 -0.66 -10.54 8.12
C MET A 61 -1.80 -10.42 7.12
N THR A 62 -2.12 -9.20 6.67
CA THR A 62 -3.09 -8.97 5.60
C THR A 62 -2.37 -8.27 4.45
N LEU A 63 -2.10 -9.00 3.37
CA LEU A 63 -1.78 -8.38 2.09
C LEU A 63 -3.08 -8.26 1.30
N ASN A 64 -3.46 -7.04 0.93
CA ASN A 64 -4.60 -6.84 0.05
C ASN A 64 -4.21 -7.30 -1.36
N VAL A 65 -4.73 -8.44 -1.80
CA VAL A 65 -4.65 -8.89 -3.18
C VAL A 65 -6.07 -8.73 -3.74
N ASN A 66 -6.30 -7.57 -4.38
CA ASN A 66 -7.50 -7.32 -5.18
C ASN A 66 -7.31 -7.91 -6.57
#